data_AF-A0A367ZM87-F1
#
_entry.id   AF-A0A367ZM87-F1
#
_cell.length_a   1.000
_cell.length_b   1.000
_cell.length_c   1.000
_cell.angle_alpha   90.00
_cell.angle_beta   90.00
_cell.angle_gamma   90.00
#
_symmetry.space_group_name_H-M   'P 1'
#
loop_
_entity.id
_entity.type
_entity.pdbx_description
1 polymer ?
#
loop_
_entity_poly.entity_id
_entity_poly.type
_entity_poly.pdbx_seq_one_letter_code
_entity_poly.pdbx_strand_id
1 'polypeptide(L)'
;MSRLLSADFARRFFRSLCPLVMALAVVALAVPRLEARGDPLRMTGEGSDKAFLPTKPWSGYWWSRKEGKLVKGWAGNEAPFKKYDRFVQARTGRNPGAHAWEANPAHGHYDPSGPSWAGHCNGWAAAAVMEPEPRQPRTLEGITFTTADQKALLSEMWMDCRTLFYGRRKDDLMPFSLDIYPHIFHRLLVENIKQKKRAIVADTSFSRAVWNYPIYGYETQWKRRWWLPGMVHVTTTVYFADDGVKPEFLGTKTFTKTYHYILQVNSRGEIIGGTWDPRSLWDHPDFVWIPTADSPAQGGENPKLDPSFVYAITRGETAHLHLAMASTATTPEASLREAGIDPDAYFR
;
A
#
# COMPACT_ATOMS: atom_id res chain seq x y z
N MET A 1 11.23 85.03 -49.59
CA MET A 1 12.69 84.86 -49.62
C MET A 1 13.03 83.70 -48.69
N SER A 2 13.09 82.48 -49.25
CA SER A 2 14.33 81.69 -49.48
C SER A 2 14.90 81.08 -48.20
N ARG A 3 14.67 79.77 -47.95
CA ARG A 3 15.61 78.62 -48.16
C ARG A 3 16.58 78.45 -46.96
N LEU A 4 16.89 77.29 -46.36
CA LEU A 4 16.82 75.85 -46.69
C LEU A 4 16.86 74.99 -45.41
N LEU A 5 16.24 73.79 -45.51
CA LEU A 5 16.65 72.43 -45.09
C LEU A 5 17.31 72.17 -43.72
N SER A 6 16.73 71.22 -42.96
CA SER A 6 17.40 69.95 -42.55
C SER A 6 16.46 69.07 -41.70
N ALA A 7 16.40 67.77 -42.07
CA ALA A 7 16.05 66.58 -41.27
C ALA A 7 14.78 66.71 -40.39
N ASP A 8 13.58 66.48 -40.92
CA ASP A 8 13.04 65.19 -41.36
C ASP A 8 13.04 64.09 -40.27
N PHE A 9 11.80 63.67 -39.96
CA PHE A 9 11.44 62.34 -39.48
C PHE A 9 11.61 61.95 -38.00
N ALA A 10 11.33 62.82 -37.03
CA ALA A 10 10.82 62.35 -35.73
C ALA A 10 10.30 63.50 -34.85
N ARG A 11 9.02 63.88 -35.00
CA ARG A 11 8.17 64.32 -33.87
C ARG A 11 6.75 64.68 -34.33
N ARG A 12 5.82 63.84 -33.86
CA ARG A 12 4.42 64.12 -33.47
C ARG A 12 3.40 64.45 -34.56
N PHE A 13 2.46 63.54 -34.75
CA PHE A 13 0.97 63.68 -34.74
C PHE A 13 0.44 62.25 -35.04
N PHE A 14 -0.53 61.59 -34.39
CA PHE A 14 -1.46 61.87 -33.31
C PHE A 14 -2.21 60.53 -33.01
N ARG A 15 -2.62 60.30 -31.74
CA ARG A 15 -3.73 59.40 -31.28
C ARG A 15 -3.48 57.88 -31.43
N SER A 16 -3.85 56.96 -30.54
CA SER A 16 -4.78 56.91 -29.40
C SER A 16 -4.48 55.63 -28.59
N LEU A 17 -4.87 55.60 -27.31
CA LEU A 17 -5.07 54.42 -26.44
C LEU A 17 -3.84 53.61 -25.96
N CYS A 18 -3.35 53.90 -24.75
CA CYS A 18 -2.91 52.88 -23.78
C CYS A 18 -2.62 53.50 -22.40
N PRO A 19 -3.28 53.09 -21.29
CA PRO A 19 -2.71 53.21 -19.96
C PRO A 19 -2.32 51.80 -19.48
N LEU A 20 -1.03 51.46 -19.55
CA LEU A 20 -0.51 50.26 -18.88
C LEU A 20 0.43 50.70 -17.75
N VAL A 21 -0.16 51.14 -16.64
CA VAL A 21 0.51 51.13 -15.34
C VAL A 21 0.29 49.72 -14.78
N MET A 22 1.26 48.84 -14.95
CA MET A 22 1.30 47.53 -14.27
C MET A 22 1.58 47.77 -12.79
N ALA A 23 0.52 47.97 -12.01
CA ALA A 23 0.53 47.66 -10.59
C ALA A 23 0.54 46.13 -10.46
N LEU A 24 1.70 45.53 -10.23
CA LEU A 24 1.78 44.14 -9.78
C LEU A 24 1.36 44.10 -8.30
N ALA A 25 0.05 44.12 -8.06
CA ALA A 25 -0.51 43.63 -6.82
C ALA A 25 -0.39 42.10 -6.86
N VAL A 26 0.66 41.55 -6.25
CA VAL A 26 0.69 40.14 -5.89
C VAL A 26 -0.34 39.97 -4.77
N VAL A 27 -1.58 39.71 -5.16
CA VAL A 27 -2.56 39.08 -4.26
C VAL A 27 -2.03 37.67 -4.05
N ALA A 28 -1.23 37.50 -3.00
CA ALA A 28 -0.97 36.19 -2.44
C ALA A 28 -2.32 35.66 -1.96
N LEU A 29 -3.01 34.93 -2.82
CA LEU A 29 -4.07 34.03 -2.39
C LEU A 29 -3.41 33.12 -1.37
N ALA A 30 -3.72 33.35 -0.10
CA ALA A 30 -3.38 32.44 0.97
C ALA A 30 -4.12 31.13 0.67
N VAL A 31 -3.46 30.25 -0.07
CA VAL A 31 -3.81 28.83 -0.08
C VAL A 31 -3.73 28.45 1.39
N PRO A 32 -4.83 28.00 2.02
CA PRO A 32 -4.76 27.53 3.40
C PRO A 32 -3.68 26.46 3.42
N ARG A 33 -2.61 26.73 4.16
CA ARG A 33 -1.56 25.77 4.44
C ARG A 33 -2.31 24.60 5.05
N LEU A 34 -2.42 23.48 4.32
CA LEU A 34 -2.78 22.23 4.96
C LEU A 34 -1.68 22.03 6.01
N GLU A 35 -1.99 22.34 7.26
CA GLU A 35 -1.10 22.01 8.37
C GLU A 35 -0.96 20.49 8.30
N ALA A 36 0.21 20.03 7.85
CA ALA A 36 0.58 18.64 7.95
C ALA A 36 0.44 18.29 9.44
N ARG A 37 -0.60 17.51 9.76
CA ARG A 37 -0.87 17.09 11.14
C ARG A 37 0.31 16.24 11.60
N GLY A 38 1.19 16.88 12.38
CA GLY A 38 2.42 16.30 12.93
C GLY A 38 3.66 17.02 12.39
N ASP A 39 4.43 17.63 13.28
CA ASP A 39 5.72 18.22 12.90
C ASP A 39 6.59 17.16 12.20
N PRO A 40 7.12 17.44 11.00
CA PRO A 40 7.99 16.51 10.30
C PRO A 40 9.24 16.26 11.14
N LEU A 41 9.65 15.00 11.26
CA LEU A 41 10.85 14.61 12.01
C LEU A 41 12.08 15.40 11.50
N ARG A 42 12.68 16.21 12.36
CA ARG A 42 13.90 16.98 12.06
C ARG A 42 15.13 16.34 12.69
N MET A 43 16.13 16.04 11.88
CA MET A 43 17.38 15.40 12.32
C MET A 43 18.47 16.45 12.56
N THR A 44 18.31 17.28 13.59
CA THR A 44 19.26 18.35 13.95
C THR A 44 20.47 17.84 14.75
N GLY A 45 20.37 16.68 15.41
CA GLY A 45 21.44 16.02 16.17
C GLY A 45 21.34 14.49 16.12
N GLU A 46 22.03 13.79 17.03
CA GLU A 46 21.77 12.37 17.29
C GLU A 46 20.40 12.20 17.93
N GLY A 47 19.71 11.11 17.59
CA GLY A 47 18.38 10.86 18.12
C GLY A 47 17.85 9.48 17.74
N SER A 48 16.64 9.21 18.21
CA SER A 48 15.89 8.00 17.90
C SER A 48 14.40 8.28 17.86
N ASP A 49 13.66 7.41 17.19
CA ASP A 49 12.21 7.42 17.14
C ASP A 49 11.69 5.98 17.07
N LYS A 50 10.46 5.77 17.50
CA LYS A 50 9.77 4.50 17.33
C LYS A 50 8.27 4.68 17.28
N ALA A 51 7.62 3.79 16.55
CA ALA A 51 6.17 3.69 16.55
C ALA A 51 5.73 2.26 16.27
N PHE A 52 4.62 1.89 16.91
CA PHE A 52 3.94 0.62 16.70
C PHE A 52 2.45 0.89 16.59
N LEU A 53 1.78 0.15 15.72
CA LEU A 53 0.33 0.19 15.66
C LEU A 53 -0.27 -0.48 16.92
N PRO A 54 -1.38 0.05 17.45
CA PRO A 54 -2.07 -0.59 18.57
C PRO A 54 -2.67 -1.95 18.17
N THR A 55 -3.15 -2.06 16.93
CA THR A 55 -3.62 -3.31 16.33
C THR A 55 -2.61 -3.76 15.29
N LYS A 56 -2.10 -4.98 15.45
CA LYS A 56 -1.16 -5.58 14.50
C LYS A 56 -1.93 -6.33 13.40
N PRO A 57 -1.49 -6.25 12.14
CA PRO A 57 -1.94 -7.14 11.09
C PRO A 57 -1.77 -8.59 11.52
N TRP A 58 -2.75 -9.43 11.22
CA TRP A 58 -2.71 -10.83 11.58
C TRP A 58 -1.77 -11.62 10.66
N SER A 59 -1.06 -12.58 11.23
CA SER A 59 -0.29 -13.56 10.46
C SER A 59 -1.22 -14.50 9.72
N GLY A 60 -0.85 -14.87 8.50
CA GLY A 60 -1.67 -15.73 7.66
C GLY A 60 -0.82 -16.49 6.66
N TYR A 61 -1.34 -17.64 6.23
CA TYR A 61 -0.67 -18.46 5.24
C TYR A 61 -0.69 -17.76 3.88
N TRP A 62 0.41 -17.79 3.12
CA TRP A 62 0.49 -17.12 1.80
C TRP A 62 -0.32 -17.81 0.70
N TRP A 63 -1.10 -18.84 1.03
CA TRP A 63 -1.93 -19.62 0.11
C TRP A 63 -1.18 -20.04 -1.15
N SER A 64 -0.17 -20.89 -0.96
CA SER A 64 0.66 -21.41 -2.06
C SER A 64 -0.18 -21.91 -3.24
N ARG A 65 0.11 -21.35 -4.42
CA ARG A 65 -0.48 -21.79 -5.71
C ARG A 65 -0.10 -23.23 -6.01
N LYS A 66 1.06 -23.68 -5.54
CA LYS A 66 1.57 -25.04 -5.71
C LYS A 66 0.84 -26.06 -4.84
N GLU A 67 0.69 -25.76 -3.54
CA GLU A 67 -0.03 -26.65 -2.63
C GLU A 67 -1.54 -26.65 -2.92
N GLY A 68 -2.09 -25.52 -3.36
CA GLY A 68 -3.46 -25.41 -3.82
C GLY A 68 -4.50 -25.57 -2.71
N LYS A 69 -4.20 -25.17 -1.47
CA LYS A 69 -5.09 -25.34 -0.30
C LYS A 69 -6.46 -24.66 -0.48
N LEU A 70 -6.52 -23.58 -1.25
CA LEU A 70 -7.76 -22.88 -1.62
C LEU A 70 -8.74 -23.82 -2.35
N VAL A 71 -8.23 -24.70 -3.22
CA VAL A 71 -9.03 -25.57 -4.11
C VAL A 71 -9.02 -27.04 -3.72
N LYS A 72 -7.98 -27.53 -3.06
CA LYS A 72 -7.86 -28.91 -2.59
C LYS A 72 -8.27 -29.09 -1.14
N GLY A 73 -8.20 -28.04 -0.33
CA GLY A 73 -8.23 -28.17 1.12
C GLY A 73 -6.90 -28.69 1.65
N TRP A 74 -6.91 -29.11 2.90
CA TRP A 74 -5.76 -29.71 3.60
C TRP A 74 -6.24 -30.72 4.63
N ALA A 75 -5.34 -31.34 5.40
CA ALA A 75 -5.68 -32.45 6.31
C ALA A 75 -6.89 -32.12 7.21
N GLY A 76 -7.98 -32.88 7.05
CA GLY A 76 -9.23 -32.70 7.80
C GLY A 76 -10.08 -31.49 7.41
N ASN A 77 -9.66 -30.70 6.43
CA ASN A 77 -10.29 -29.45 6.03
C ASN A 77 -10.62 -29.47 4.54
N GLU A 78 -11.92 -29.45 4.22
CA GLU A 78 -12.37 -29.25 2.85
C GLU A 78 -11.95 -27.88 2.31
N ALA A 79 -11.69 -27.81 1.00
CA ALA A 79 -11.35 -26.60 0.27
C ALA A 79 -12.30 -25.42 0.58
N PRO A 80 -11.78 -24.24 0.96
CA PRO A 80 -12.57 -23.04 1.22
C PRO A 80 -13.50 -22.68 0.06
N PHE A 81 -13.03 -22.80 -1.18
CA PHE A 81 -13.86 -22.46 -2.35
C PHE A 81 -14.99 -23.45 -2.62
N LYS A 82 -14.87 -24.73 -2.23
CA LYS A 82 -16.01 -25.67 -2.29
C LYS A 82 -17.10 -25.28 -1.31
N LYS A 83 -16.71 -24.85 -0.11
CA LYS A 83 -17.65 -24.34 0.90
C LYS A 83 -18.33 -23.06 0.41
N TYR A 84 -17.56 -22.14 -0.17
CA TYR A 84 -18.08 -20.90 -0.76
C TYR A 84 -19.11 -21.18 -1.86
N ASP A 85 -18.78 -22.02 -2.85
CA ASP A 85 -19.70 -22.34 -3.95
C ASP A 85 -21.02 -22.93 -3.45
N ARG A 86 -20.97 -23.84 -2.47
CA ARG A 86 -22.19 -24.41 -1.85
C ARG A 86 -22.99 -23.37 -1.08
N PHE A 87 -22.33 -22.45 -0.37
CA PHE A 87 -23.00 -21.38 0.37
C PHE A 87 -23.73 -20.43 -0.58
N VAL A 88 -23.07 -19.97 -1.64
CA VAL A 88 -23.71 -19.11 -2.65
C VAL A 88 -24.83 -19.85 -3.37
N GLN A 89 -24.64 -21.13 -3.69
CA GLN A 89 -25.69 -21.95 -4.29
C GLN A 89 -26.91 -22.09 -3.37
N ALA A 90 -26.70 -22.30 -2.06
CA ALA A 90 -27.79 -22.38 -1.09
C ALA A 90 -28.59 -21.06 -1.00
N ARG A 91 -27.93 -19.90 -1.16
CA ARG A 91 -28.58 -18.58 -1.10
C ARG A 91 -29.25 -18.16 -2.41
N THR A 92 -28.68 -18.52 -3.54
CA THR A 92 -29.09 -17.96 -4.86
C THR A 92 -29.73 -18.99 -5.78
N GLY A 93 -29.67 -20.28 -5.43
CA GLY A 93 -30.04 -21.39 -6.29
C GLY A 93 -29.05 -21.67 -7.43
N ARG A 94 -27.94 -20.91 -7.52
CA ARG A 94 -26.94 -21.05 -8.59
C ARG A 94 -25.54 -21.20 -8.00
N ASN A 95 -24.80 -22.18 -8.49
CA ASN A 95 -23.38 -22.30 -8.15
C ASN A 95 -22.59 -21.21 -8.90
N PRO A 96 -21.81 -20.35 -8.20
CA PRO A 96 -21.06 -19.27 -8.84
C PRO A 96 -19.85 -19.77 -9.65
N GLY A 97 -19.35 -20.97 -9.35
CA GLY A 97 -18.21 -21.58 -10.01
C GLY A 97 -16.85 -21.00 -9.60
N ALA A 98 -16.73 -20.43 -8.40
CA ALA A 98 -15.47 -19.85 -7.93
C ALA A 98 -14.42 -20.93 -7.69
N HIS A 99 -14.81 -22.09 -7.18
CA HIS A 99 -13.90 -23.24 -7.03
C HIS A 99 -13.35 -23.73 -8.37
N ALA A 100 -14.22 -23.85 -9.37
CA ALA A 100 -13.84 -24.31 -10.70
C ALA A 100 -12.94 -23.29 -11.41
N TRP A 101 -13.21 -21.99 -11.25
CA TRP A 101 -12.35 -20.93 -11.77
C TRP A 101 -10.96 -20.98 -11.14
N GLU A 102 -10.88 -21.03 -9.81
CA GLU A 102 -9.62 -21.05 -9.07
C GLU A 102 -8.77 -22.28 -9.38
N ALA A 103 -9.43 -23.43 -9.60
CA ALA A 103 -8.78 -24.70 -9.88
C ALA A 103 -8.27 -24.83 -11.32
N ASN A 104 -8.66 -23.93 -12.22
CA ASN A 104 -8.22 -23.95 -13.61
C ASN A 104 -6.78 -23.40 -13.72
N PRO A 105 -5.79 -24.23 -14.13
CA PRO A 105 -4.40 -23.79 -14.24
C PRO A 105 -4.20 -22.65 -15.23
N ALA A 106 -5.11 -22.45 -16.19
CA ALA A 106 -5.06 -21.35 -17.15
C ALA A 106 -5.14 -19.96 -16.49
N HIS A 107 -5.70 -19.86 -15.28
CA HIS A 107 -5.77 -18.61 -14.53
C HIS A 107 -4.54 -18.41 -13.63
N GLY A 108 -3.73 -19.44 -13.40
CA GLY A 108 -2.48 -19.36 -12.63
C GLY A 108 -2.64 -19.32 -11.11
N HIS A 109 -3.85 -19.41 -10.55
CA HIS A 109 -4.12 -19.40 -9.10
C HIS A 109 -3.90 -20.77 -8.42
N TYR A 110 -3.90 -21.84 -9.22
CA TYR A 110 -3.46 -23.15 -8.82
C TYR A 110 -2.51 -23.71 -9.89
N ASP A 111 -1.24 -23.86 -9.51
CA ASP A 111 -0.17 -24.33 -10.38
C ASP A 111 0.74 -25.30 -9.63
N PRO A 112 0.48 -26.63 -9.71
CA PRO A 112 1.30 -27.63 -9.04
C PRO A 112 2.72 -27.76 -9.61
N SER A 113 2.96 -27.26 -10.84
CA SER A 113 4.29 -27.19 -11.46
C SER A 113 5.04 -25.90 -11.13
N GLY A 114 4.35 -24.90 -10.56
CA GLY A 114 4.87 -23.58 -10.27
C GLY A 114 5.96 -23.55 -9.20
N PRO A 115 6.61 -22.39 -9.02
CA PRO A 115 7.59 -22.20 -7.98
C PRO A 115 6.93 -22.27 -6.59
N SER A 116 7.65 -22.81 -5.61
CA SER A 116 7.11 -23.05 -4.25
C SER A 116 6.70 -21.78 -3.51
N TRP A 117 7.29 -20.64 -3.86
CA TRP A 117 7.02 -19.33 -3.25
C TRP A 117 5.78 -18.64 -3.82
N ALA A 118 5.32 -19.03 -5.03
CA ALA A 118 4.18 -18.36 -5.64
C ALA A 118 2.88 -18.68 -4.87
N GLY A 119 2.09 -17.64 -4.63
CA GLY A 119 0.93 -17.69 -3.76
C GLY A 119 0.06 -16.44 -3.90
N HIS A 120 -0.68 -16.19 -2.84
CA HIS A 120 -1.55 -15.04 -2.63
C HIS A 120 -0.99 -14.19 -1.47
N CYS A 121 0.34 -14.06 -1.36
CA CYS A 121 0.97 -13.28 -0.29
C CYS A 121 0.56 -11.80 -0.33
N ASN A 122 0.37 -11.21 -1.52
CA ASN A 122 -0.15 -9.86 -1.68
C ASN A 122 -1.60 -9.74 -1.18
N GLY A 123 -2.47 -10.68 -1.55
CA GLY A 123 -3.86 -10.69 -1.11
C GLY A 123 -4.00 -10.92 0.39
N TRP A 124 -3.23 -11.85 0.95
CA TRP A 124 -3.12 -12.01 2.40
C TRP A 124 -2.62 -10.73 3.08
N ALA A 125 -1.54 -10.12 2.60
CA ALA A 125 -0.98 -8.93 3.23
C ALA A 125 -1.98 -7.76 3.21
N ALA A 126 -2.69 -7.55 2.11
CA ALA A 126 -3.77 -6.57 2.03
C ALA A 126 -4.90 -6.89 3.01
N ALA A 127 -5.40 -8.12 3.02
CA ALA A 127 -6.43 -8.56 3.96
C ALA A 127 -6.00 -8.38 5.42
N ALA A 128 -4.74 -8.69 5.75
CA ALA A 128 -4.20 -8.53 7.10
C ALA A 128 -4.15 -7.07 7.57
N VAL A 129 -3.97 -6.14 6.64
CA VAL A 129 -3.99 -4.70 6.91
C VAL A 129 -5.41 -4.15 7.00
N MET A 130 -6.30 -4.60 6.12
CA MET A 130 -7.61 -3.97 5.91
C MET A 130 -8.75 -4.64 6.67
N GLU A 131 -8.58 -5.89 7.11
CA GLU A 131 -9.63 -6.68 7.73
C GLU A 131 -9.32 -7.04 9.18
N PRO A 132 -10.34 -7.01 10.07
CA PRO A 132 -10.19 -7.62 11.38
C PRO A 132 -9.94 -9.12 11.21
N GLU A 133 -9.08 -9.67 12.07
CA GLU A 133 -8.79 -11.10 12.02
C GLU A 133 -10.06 -11.93 12.29
N PRO A 134 -10.38 -12.92 11.43
CA PRO A 134 -11.36 -13.94 11.77
C PRO A 134 -10.88 -14.79 12.96
N ARG A 135 -11.59 -14.73 14.09
CA ARG A 135 -11.19 -15.40 15.35
C ARG A 135 -12.10 -16.52 15.80
N GLN A 136 -13.24 -16.73 15.13
CA GLN A 136 -14.18 -17.79 15.45
C GLN A 136 -14.75 -18.41 14.16
N PRO A 137 -15.03 -19.72 14.14
CA PRO A 137 -15.79 -20.33 13.06
C PRO A 137 -17.19 -19.72 12.94
N ARG A 138 -17.75 -19.73 11.74
CA ARG A 138 -19.12 -19.30 11.47
C ARG A 138 -19.85 -20.37 10.66
N THR A 139 -21.05 -20.74 11.11
CA THR A 139 -21.91 -21.68 10.38
C THR A 139 -23.03 -20.92 9.72
N LEU A 140 -23.13 -21.03 8.39
CA LEU A 140 -24.18 -20.45 7.58
C LEU A 140 -24.70 -21.55 6.64
N GLU A 141 -26.01 -21.70 6.56
CA GLU A 141 -26.68 -22.62 5.63
C GLU A 141 -26.21 -24.07 5.81
N GLY A 142 -25.96 -24.45 7.08
CA GLY A 142 -25.41 -25.75 7.45
C GLY A 142 -23.93 -25.95 7.12
N ILE A 143 -23.24 -24.93 6.59
CA ILE A 143 -21.83 -24.96 6.20
C ILE A 143 -21.01 -24.22 7.25
N THR A 144 -20.08 -24.94 7.90
CA THR A 144 -19.15 -24.34 8.85
C THR A 144 -17.89 -23.84 8.13
N PHE A 145 -17.68 -22.53 8.17
CA PHE A 145 -16.46 -21.85 7.77
C PHE A 145 -15.56 -21.65 9.00
N THR A 146 -14.45 -22.38 9.05
CA THR A 146 -13.40 -22.18 10.05
C THR A 146 -12.76 -20.79 9.91
N THR A 147 -11.95 -20.39 10.89
CA THR A 147 -11.15 -19.17 10.78
C THR A 147 -10.19 -19.22 9.59
N ALA A 148 -9.64 -20.39 9.28
CA ALA A 148 -8.77 -20.59 8.12
C ALA A 148 -9.53 -20.43 6.79
N ASP A 149 -10.78 -20.95 6.69
CA ASP A 149 -11.62 -20.73 5.50
C ASP A 149 -11.94 -19.24 5.31
N GLN A 150 -12.24 -18.53 6.41
CA GLN A 150 -12.52 -17.10 6.38
C GLN A 150 -11.29 -16.30 5.92
N LYS A 151 -10.10 -16.60 6.46
CA LYS A 151 -8.83 -15.97 6.04
C LYS A 151 -8.50 -16.26 4.58
N ALA A 152 -8.78 -17.47 4.10
CA ALA A 152 -8.60 -17.86 2.70
C ALA A 152 -9.41 -16.98 1.75
N LEU A 153 -10.72 -16.85 2.02
CA LEU A 153 -11.62 -16.08 1.18
C LEU A 153 -11.30 -14.59 1.20
N LEU A 154 -10.92 -14.04 2.36
CA LEU A 154 -10.44 -12.66 2.45
C LEU A 154 -9.15 -12.46 1.65
N SER A 155 -8.21 -13.40 1.73
CA SER A 155 -6.94 -13.27 1.02
C SER A 155 -7.14 -13.27 -0.50
N GLU A 156 -8.04 -14.10 -1.03
CA GLU A 156 -8.36 -14.06 -2.47
C GLU A 156 -9.09 -12.76 -2.85
N MET A 157 -10.10 -12.36 -2.07
CA MET A 157 -10.84 -11.12 -2.34
C MET A 157 -9.91 -9.91 -2.45
N TRP A 158 -8.92 -9.83 -1.55
CA TRP A 158 -7.93 -8.76 -1.47
C TRP A 158 -6.73 -8.90 -2.42
N MET A 159 -6.70 -9.92 -3.30
CA MET A 159 -5.65 -10.06 -4.31
C MET A 159 -5.54 -8.86 -5.24
N ASP A 160 -6.70 -8.29 -5.60
CA ASP A 160 -6.81 -7.04 -6.35
C ASP A 160 -7.48 -5.98 -5.46
N CYS A 161 -6.71 -4.94 -5.14
CA CYS A 161 -7.20 -3.79 -4.39
C CYS A 161 -6.52 -2.52 -4.88
N ARG A 162 -7.13 -1.37 -4.58
CA ARG A 162 -6.49 -0.09 -4.91
C ARG A 162 -5.30 0.16 -4.00
N THR A 163 -4.16 0.46 -4.61
CA THR A 163 -2.91 0.68 -3.87
C THR A 163 -2.24 1.99 -4.22
N LEU A 164 -1.54 2.57 -3.24
CA LEU A 164 -0.44 3.51 -3.50
C LEU A 164 0.85 2.71 -3.53
N PHE A 165 1.62 2.84 -4.60
CA PHE A 165 2.82 2.03 -4.82
C PHE A 165 4.06 2.92 -4.89
N TYR A 166 5.09 2.58 -4.12
CA TYR A 166 6.33 3.34 -4.00
C TYR A 166 7.53 2.44 -4.27
N GLY A 167 8.32 2.86 -5.24
CA GLY A 167 9.45 2.11 -5.75
C GLY A 167 9.12 1.39 -7.06
N ARG A 168 10.10 0.68 -7.59
CA ARG A 168 9.97 -0.09 -8.83
C ARG A 168 10.69 -1.40 -8.63
N ARG A 169 10.02 -2.51 -8.94
CA ARG A 169 10.73 -3.76 -9.16
C ARG A 169 11.54 -3.62 -10.44
N LYS A 170 12.85 -3.68 -10.35
CA LYS A 170 13.66 -4.05 -11.50
C LYS A 170 14.06 -5.51 -11.34
N ASP A 171 13.72 -6.33 -12.31
CA ASP A 171 14.21 -7.73 -12.37
C ASP A 171 15.73 -7.81 -12.64
N ASP A 172 16.45 -6.68 -12.59
CA ASP A 172 17.89 -6.65 -12.69
C ASP A 172 18.50 -6.85 -11.29
N LEU A 173 19.27 -7.92 -11.12
CA LEU A 173 20.04 -8.21 -9.88
C LEU A 173 21.21 -7.22 -9.72
N MET A 174 20.97 -5.92 -9.92
CA MET A 174 21.99 -4.89 -9.90
C MET A 174 21.96 -4.13 -8.58
N PRO A 175 23.10 -4.00 -7.86
CA PRO A 175 23.18 -3.37 -6.54
C PRO A 175 22.89 -1.86 -6.51
N PHE A 176 22.60 -1.28 -7.67
CA PHE A 176 22.31 0.15 -7.83
C PHE A 176 20.92 0.37 -8.48
N SER A 177 20.10 -0.68 -8.59
CA SER A 177 18.68 -0.51 -8.86
C SER A 177 18.10 0.34 -7.74
N LEU A 178 17.63 1.53 -8.08
CA LEU A 178 16.97 2.42 -7.13
C LEU A 178 15.52 1.93 -6.98
N ASP A 179 15.36 0.75 -6.37
CA ASP A 179 14.06 0.09 -6.24
C ASP A 179 13.14 0.95 -5.38
N ILE A 180 13.51 1.19 -4.12
CA ILE A 180 12.99 2.29 -3.32
C ILE A 180 14.13 3.10 -2.70
N TYR A 181 14.04 4.43 -2.79
CA TYR A 181 15.02 5.28 -2.11
C TYR A 181 14.81 5.26 -0.59
N PRO A 182 15.88 5.22 0.22
CA PRO A 182 15.75 5.06 1.67
C PRO A 182 15.09 6.25 2.36
N HIS A 183 15.20 7.46 1.80
CA HIS A 183 14.52 8.63 2.34
C HIS A 183 13.01 8.58 2.12
N ILE A 184 12.55 7.94 1.03
CA ILE A 184 11.13 7.65 0.79
C ILE A 184 10.69 6.54 1.73
N PHE A 185 11.44 5.45 1.84
CA PHE A 185 11.15 4.36 2.78
C PHE A 185 11.01 4.85 4.23
N HIS A 186 11.99 5.63 4.71
CA HIS A 186 11.95 6.21 6.06
C HIS A 186 10.72 7.10 6.27
N ARG A 187 10.40 7.95 5.29
CA ARG A 187 9.20 8.81 5.35
C ARG A 187 7.93 7.99 5.42
N LEU A 188 7.80 6.94 4.61
CA LEU A 188 6.63 6.07 4.61
C LEU A 188 6.42 5.38 5.96
N LEU A 189 7.50 4.93 6.63
CA LEU A 189 7.40 4.38 7.98
C LEU A 189 6.85 5.39 8.98
N VAL A 190 7.45 6.58 9.05
CA VAL A 190 7.05 7.64 9.99
C VAL A 190 5.62 8.11 9.70
N GLU A 191 5.31 8.41 8.44
CA GLU A 191 4.01 8.95 8.06
C GLU A 191 2.89 7.93 8.30
N ASN A 192 3.07 6.68 7.89
CA ASN A 192 1.98 5.70 7.97
C ASN A 192 1.84 5.10 9.36
N ILE A 193 2.95 4.64 9.98
CA ILE A 193 2.88 3.96 11.28
C ILE A 193 2.69 4.96 12.42
N LYS A 194 3.49 6.05 12.44
CA LYS A 194 3.47 6.99 13.57
C LYS A 194 2.36 8.03 13.45
N GLN A 195 2.21 8.66 12.29
CA GLN A 195 1.29 9.79 12.13
C GLN A 195 -0.13 9.33 11.78
N LYS A 196 -0.28 8.50 10.73
CA LYS A 196 -1.58 8.03 10.25
C LYS A 196 -2.12 6.79 10.96
N LYS A 197 -1.31 6.12 11.79
CA LYS A 197 -1.68 4.90 12.54
C LYS A 197 -2.22 3.78 11.65
N ARG A 198 -1.65 3.59 10.46
CA ARG A 198 -2.03 2.54 9.51
C ARG A 198 -0.84 1.68 9.11
N ALA A 199 -1.07 0.40 8.87
CA ALA A 199 -0.05 -0.51 8.36
C ALA A 199 0.21 -0.26 6.87
N ILE A 200 1.38 -0.67 6.42
CA ILE A 200 1.81 -0.66 5.01
C ILE A 200 2.43 -2.00 4.68
N VAL A 201 2.59 -2.33 3.40
CA VAL A 201 3.16 -3.61 2.97
C VAL A 201 4.47 -3.35 2.25
N ALA A 202 5.47 -4.20 2.47
CA ALA A 202 6.72 -4.15 1.73
C ALA A 202 7.06 -5.51 1.16
N ASP A 203 7.65 -5.52 -0.03
CA ASP A 203 8.44 -6.66 -0.47
C ASP A 203 9.75 -6.66 0.31
N THR A 204 10.06 -7.77 0.99
CA THR A 204 11.26 -7.87 1.82
C THR A 204 12.39 -8.65 1.15
N SER A 205 12.17 -9.13 -0.07
CA SER A 205 13.17 -9.85 -0.86
C SER A 205 13.78 -8.96 -1.94
N PHE A 206 15.08 -9.13 -2.16
CA PHE A 206 15.82 -8.62 -3.33
C PHE A 206 15.92 -9.67 -4.45
N SER A 207 15.18 -10.77 -4.32
CA SER A 207 15.27 -11.94 -5.19
C SER A 207 14.12 -12.01 -6.19
N ARG A 208 14.17 -12.98 -7.11
CA ARG A 208 13.05 -13.24 -8.03
C ARG A 208 11.72 -13.56 -7.31
N ALA A 209 11.79 -14.07 -6.09
CA ALA A 209 10.61 -14.37 -5.28
C ALA A 209 10.11 -13.10 -4.58
N VAL A 210 8.87 -12.71 -4.88
CA VAL A 210 8.21 -11.54 -4.27
C VAL A 210 7.50 -11.97 -2.99
N TRP A 211 7.81 -11.30 -1.88
CA TRP A 211 7.21 -11.61 -0.58
C TRP A 211 6.67 -10.38 0.12
N ASN A 212 5.35 -10.24 0.08
CA ASN A 212 4.63 -9.11 0.65
C ASN A 212 4.34 -9.33 2.13
N TYR A 213 4.88 -8.46 2.99
CA TYR A 213 4.64 -8.55 4.43
C TYR A 213 4.09 -7.24 5.01
N PRO A 214 3.04 -7.29 5.84
CA PRO A 214 2.55 -6.13 6.55
C PRO A 214 3.56 -5.61 7.59
N ILE A 215 3.96 -4.35 7.46
CA ILE A 215 4.70 -3.58 8.44
C ILE A 215 3.73 -2.94 9.43
N TYR A 216 3.99 -3.14 10.72
CA TYR A 216 3.18 -2.57 11.78
C TYR A 216 3.99 -1.77 12.81
N GLY A 217 5.32 -1.76 12.69
CA GLY A 217 6.17 -1.07 13.65
C GLY A 217 7.56 -0.79 13.12
N TYR A 218 8.20 0.23 13.69
CA TYR A 218 9.61 0.51 13.49
C TYR A 218 10.25 1.07 14.75
N GLU A 219 11.55 0.84 14.85
CA GLU A 219 12.46 1.54 15.75
C GLU A 219 13.62 2.07 14.91
N THR A 220 13.93 3.36 15.03
CA THR A 220 14.98 4.00 14.24
C THR A 220 15.88 4.84 15.13
N GLN A 221 17.17 4.82 14.83
CA GLN A 221 18.17 5.63 15.49
C GLN A 221 19.09 6.26 14.45
N TRP A 222 19.57 7.46 14.73
CA TRP A 222 20.38 8.19 13.78
C TRP A 222 21.51 8.99 14.44
N LYS A 223 22.64 9.06 13.73
CA LYS A 223 23.83 9.83 14.15
C LYS A 223 24.32 10.68 12.99
N ARG A 224 24.61 11.95 13.26
CA ARG A 224 25.22 12.85 12.26
C ARG A 224 26.70 12.50 12.09
N ARG A 225 27.23 12.62 10.87
CA ARG A 225 28.69 12.56 10.66
C ARG A 225 29.29 13.93 10.86
N TRP A 226 30.15 14.08 11.87
CA TRP A 226 30.77 15.38 12.18
C TRP A 226 31.65 15.92 11.04
N TRP A 227 32.17 15.05 10.15
CA TRP A 227 33.00 15.42 8.99
C TRP A 227 32.21 15.55 7.67
N LEU A 228 30.91 15.25 7.66
CA LEU A 228 30.04 15.44 6.48
C LEU A 228 28.75 16.13 6.93
N PRO A 229 28.78 17.47 7.06
CA PRO A 229 27.59 18.26 7.39
C PRO A 229 26.43 17.92 6.46
N GLY A 230 25.27 17.63 7.03
CA GLY A 230 24.07 17.26 6.26
C GLY A 230 23.93 15.75 5.95
N MET A 231 24.87 14.90 6.37
CA MET A 231 24.76 13.44 6.24
C MET A 231 24.46 12.77 7.58
N VAL A 232 23.43 11.94 7.62
CA VAL A 232 22.95 11.27 8.82
C VAL A 232 22.91 9.76 8.59
N HIS A 233 23.68 9.01 9.39
CA HIS A 233 23.60 7.54 9.38
C HIS A 233 22.39 7.11 10.18
N VAL A 234 21.56 6.25 9.59
CA VAL A 234 20.32 5.75 10.17
C VAL A 234 20.38 4.23 10.25
N THR A 235 19.93 3.68 11.37
CA THR A 235 19.67 2.25 11.55
C THR A 235 18.21 2.09 11.95
N THR A 236 17.45 1.31 11.19
CA THR A 236 16.02 1.11 11.41
C THR A 236 15.67 -0.36 11.46
N THR A 237 15.14 -0.80 12.60
CA THR A 237 14.52 -2.11 12.75
C THR A 237 13.04 -2.01 12.41
N VAL A 238 12.56 -2.82 11.48
CA VAL A 238 11.16 -2.85 11.03
C VAL A 238 10.51 -4.16 11.45
N TYR A 239 9.25 -4.08 11.90
CA TYR A 239 8.50 -5.18 12.48
C TYR A 239 7.35 -5.58 11.54
N PHE A 240 7.34 -6.86 11.19
CA PHE A 240 6.44 -7.42 10.18
C PHE A 240 5.54 -8.50 10.79
N ALA A 241 4.34 -8.67 10.22
CA ALA A 241 3.55 -9.88 10.40
C ALA A 241 4.09 -10.99 9.48
N ASP A 242 4.28 -12.19 10.02
CA ASP A 242 4.85 -13.36 9.32
C ASP A 242 3.78 -14.18 8.58
N ASP A 243 4.12 -14.76 7.43
CA ASP A 243 3.28 -15.75 6.70
C ASP A 243 3.69 -17.20 6.91
N GLY A 244 4.83 -17.44 7.58
CA GLY A 244 5.35 -18.74 7.97
C GLY A 244 4.58 -19.37 9.12
N VAL A 245 3.24 -19.37 9.01
CA VAL A 245 2.28 -19.91 9.97
C VAL A 245 1.31 -20.87 9.27
N LYS A 246 0.68 -21.75 10.06
CA LYS A 246 -0.39 -22.62 9.55
C LYS A 246 -1.66 -21.79 9.26
N PRO A 247 -2.55 -22.22 8.35
CA PRO A 247 -3.79 -21.52 8.04
C PRO A 247 -4.66 -21.15 9.26
N GLU A 248 -4.62 -21.97 10.31
CA GLU A 248 -5.42 -21.82 11.53
C GLU A 248 -4.80 -20.88 12.57
N PHE A 249 -3.57 -20.41 12.37
CA PHE A 249 -2.88 -19.57 13.34
C PHE A 249 -3.68 -18.30 13.63
N LEU A 250 -3.77 -17.91 14.90
CA LEU A 250 -4.46 -16.69 15.34
C LEU A 250 -3.46 -15.71 15.96
N GLY A 251 -3.61 -14.43 15.64
CA GLY A 251 -2.75 -13.33 16.07
C GLY A 251 -1.61 -13.04 15.10
N THR A 252 -0.55 -12.42 15.61
CA THR A 252 0.60 -11.96 14.83
C THR A 252 1.86 -12.66 15.30
N LYS A 253 2.44 -13.51 14.46
CA LYS A 253 3.83 -13.94 14.60
C LYS A 253 4.70 -12.85 13.97
N THR A 254 5.73 -12.42 14.69
CA THR A 254 6.56 -11.28 14.28
C THR A 254 7.91 -11.75 13.80
N PHE A 255 8.37 -11.18 12.71
CA PHE A 255 9.80 -11.14 12.37
C PHE A 255 10.24 -9.69 12.16
N THR A 256 11.54 -9.46 12.19
CA THR A 256 12.13 -8.13 12.04
C THR A 256 13.25 -8.13 11.02
N LYS A 257 13.41 -7.02 10.30
CA LYS A 257 14.60 -6.75 9.49
C LYS A 257 15.22 -5.41 9.89
N THR A 258 16.54 -5.34 9.85
CA THR A 258 17.29 -4.13 10.20
C THR A 258 17.93 -3.55 8.96
N TYR A 259 17.60 -2.30 8.67
CA TYR A 259 18.09 -1.58 7.50
C TYR A 259 19.03 -0.43 7.90
N HIS A 260 20.09 -0.27 7.12
CA HIS A 260 21.08 0.78 7.28
C HIS A 260 21.09 1.68 6.05
N TYR A 261 21.05 2.99 6.27
CA TYR A 261 21.07 3.97 5.18
C TYR A 261 21.59 5.32 5.66
N ILE A 262 21.94 6.16 4.70
CA ILE A 262 22.42 7.52 4.94
C ILE A 262 21.36 8.47 4.40
N LEU A 263 20.83 9.34 5.27
CA LEU A 263 19.92 10.41 4.88
C LEU A 263 20.69 11.71 4.68
N GLN A 264 20.31 12.43 3.62
CA GLN A 264 20.72 13.80 3.35
C GLN A 264 19.70 14.74 3.98
N VAL A 265 20.18 15.69 4.76
CA VAL A 265 19.35 16.69 5.44
C VAL A 265 19.82 18.10 5.15
N ASN A 266 18.88 19.03 5.04
CA ASN A 266 19.21 20.45 4.88
C ASN A 266 19.60 21.11 6.22
N SER A 267 19.87 22.42 6.20
CA SER A 267 20.27 23.18 7.39
C SER A 267 19.21 23.18 8.52
N ARG A 268 17.94 22.92 8.19
CA ARG A 268 16.83 22.80 9.16
C ARG A 268 16.66 21.38 9.70
N GLY A 269 17.46 20.42 9.24
CA GLY A 269 17.35 19.01 9.59
C GLY A 269 16.23 18.27 8.84
N GLU A 270 15.67 18.85 7.79
CA GLU A 270 14.65 18.20 6.97
C GLU A 270 15.29 17.20 6.01
N ILE A 271 14.70 16.02 5.88
CA ILE A 271 15.19 14.95 4.99
C ILE A 271 14.89 15.32 3.53
N ILE A 272 15.94 15.47 2.73
CA ILE A 272 15.87 15.87 1.31
C ILE A 272 16.32 14.77 0.33
N GLY A 273 16.93 13.71 0.84
CA GLY A 273 17.44 12.61 0.02
C GLY A 273 18.08 11.53 0.87
N GLY A 274 18.65 10.52 0.22
CA GLY A 274 19.38 9.46 0.91
C GLY A 274 19.83 8.33 0.00
N THR A 275 20.80 7.55 0.48
CA THR A 275 21.38 6.39 -0.20
C THR A 275 21.44 5.21 0.76
N TRP A 276 21.27 4.00 0.24
CA TRP A 276 21.43 2.78 1.04
C TRP A 276 22.89 2.64 1.49
N ASP A 277 23.09 2.16 2.70
CA ASP A 277 24.41 1.79 3.21
C ASP A 277 24.80 0.42 2.64
N PRO A 278 26.09 0.13 2.40
CA PRO A 278 26.53 -1.18 1.90
C PRO A 278 25.96 -2.40 2.64
N ARG A 279 25.67 -2.27 3.94
CA ARG A 279 25.05 -3.32 4.76
C ARG A 279 23.61 -3.68 4.35
N SER A 280 22.92 -2.79 3.66
CA SER A 280 21.55 -3.00 3.18
C SER A 280 21.42 -2.82 1.67
N LEU A 281 22.53 -2.74 0.93
CA LEU A 281 22.50 -2.56 -0.52
C LEU A 281 21.89 -3.74 -1.27
N TRP A 282 22.02 -4.94 -0.69
CA TRP A 282 21.46 -6.19 -1.21
C TRP A 282 20.34 -6.72 -0.33
N ASP A 283 19.99 -6.00 0.74
CA ASP A 283 18.95 -6.40 1.67
C ASP A 283 18.20 -5.16 2.13
N HIS A 284 17.49 -4.56 1.18
CA HIS A 284 16.50 -3.52 1.40
C HIS A 284 15.19 -3.93 0.71
N PRO A 285 14.05 -3.32 1.06
CA PRO A 285 12.81 -3.56 0.34
C PRO A 285 12.94 -3.15 -1.13
N ASP A 286 12.36 -3.92 -2.05
CA ASP A 286 12.26 -3.51 -3.45
C ASP A 286 11.21 -2.40 -3.60
N PHE A 287 10.07 -2.58 -2.95
CA PHE A 287 8.98 -1.62 -2.99
C PHE A 287 8.14 -1.66 -1.72
N VAL A 288 7.40 -0.57 -1.52
CA VAL A 288 6.40 -0.42 -0.46
C VAL A 288 5.09 -0.05 -1.12
N TRP A 289 4.01 -0.67 -0.69
CA TRP A 289 2.67 -0.31 -1.13
C TRP A 289 1.69 -0.25 0.02
N ILE A 290 0.61 0.48 -0.21
CA ILE A 290 -0.41 0.78 0.79
C ILE A 290 -1.75 0.40 0.19
N PRO A 291 -2.48 -0.60 0.73
CA PRO A 291 -3.87 -0.81 0.35
C PRO A 291 -4.70 0.39 0.83
N THR A 292 -5.51 0.95 -0.06
CA THR A 292 -6.18 2.25 0.17
C THR A 292 -7.70 2.21 0.14
N ALA A 293 -8.29 1.32 -0.64
CA ALA A 293 -9.74 1.23 -0.82
C ALA A 293 -10.11 -0.07 -1.54
N ASP A 294 -11.42 -0.25 -1.73
CA ASP A 294 -12.12 -1.17 -2.65
C ASP A 294 -11.35 -2.44 -3.02
N SER A 295 -11.79 -3.53 -2.41
CA SER A 295 -11.48 -4.88 -2.85
C SER A 295 -12.80 -5.57 -3.21
N PRO A 296 -12.95 -6.03 -4.47
CA PRO A 296 -12.00 -5.91 -5.57
C PRO A 296 -12.02 -4.53 -6.26
N ALA A 297 -10.88 -4.10 -6.78
CA ALA A 297 -10.77 -2.82 -7.50
C ALA A 297 -11.22 -2.91 -8.98
N GLN A 298 -11.06 -4.06 -9.63
CA GLN A 298 -11.45 -4.32 -11.03
C GLN A 298 -12.14 -5.69 -11.22
N GLY A 299 -13.14 -6.00 -10.38
CA GLY A 299 -13.87 -7.28 -10.48
C GLY A 299 -13.16 -8.48 -9.86
N GLY A 300 -11.94 -8.28 -9.35
CA GLY A 300 -11.17 -9.26 -8.59
C GLY A 300 -10.39 -10.17 -9.52
N GLU A 301 -9.38 -10.84 -8.98
CA GLU A 301 -8.68 -11.87 -9.75
C GLU A 301 -9.65 -13.01 -10.09
N ASN A 302 -10.32 -13.58 -9.08
CA ASN A 302 -11.43 -14.52 -9.26
C ASN A 302 -12.79 -13.80 -9.39
N PRO A 303 -13.35 -13.60 -10.60
CA PRO A 303 -14.58 -12.83 -10.81
C PRO A 303 -15.85 -13.55 -10.34
N LYS A 304 -15.72 -14.76 -9.79
CA LYS A 304 -16.83 -15.53 -9.20
C LYS A 304 -16.90 -15.38 -7.67
N LEU A 305 -15.91 -14.71 -7.09
CA LEU A 305 -15.87 -14.38 -5.67
C LEU A 305 -16.50 -13.00 -5.44
N ASP A 306 -17.71 -12.99 -4.91
CA ASP A 306 -18.46 -11.76 -4.62
C ASP A 306 -18.18 -11.33 -3.17
N PRO A 307 -17.71 -10.08 -2.96
CA PRO A 307 -17.41 -9.56 -1.63
C PRO A 307 -18.57 -9.65 -0.65
N SER A 308 -19.82 -9.46 -1.11
CA SER A 308 -20.99 -9.50 -0.24
C SER A 308 -21.13 -10.86 0.47
N PHE A 309 -20.88 -11.96 -0.26
CA PHE A 309 -20.90 -13.30 0.32
C PHE A 309 -19.67 -13.56 1.19
N VAL A 310 -18.48 -13.07 0.81
CA VAL A 310 -17.28 -13.16 1.67
C VAL A 310 -17.50 -12.42 2.99
N TYR A 311 -18.10 -11.23 2.96
CA TYR A 311 -18.44 -10.47 4.17
C TYR A 311 -19.56 -11.11 4.98
N ALA A 312 -20.55 -11.74 4.36
CA ALA A 312 -21.51 -12.56 5.10
C ALA A 312 -20.80 -13.69 5.87
N ILE A 313 -19.86 -14.38 5.22
CA ILE A 313 -19.08 -15.49 5.79
C ILE A 313 -18.14 -15.03 6.90
N THR A 314 -17.59 -13.81 6.83
CA THR A 314 -16.52 -13.32 7.73
C THR A 314 -17.01 -12.37 8.82
N ARG A 315 -18.10 -11.65 8.57
CA ARG A 315 -18.68 -10.64 9.48
C ARG A 315 -20.11 -10.96 9.93
N GLY A 316 -20.83 -11.83 9.21
CA GLY A 316 -22.23 -12.19 9.50
C GLY A 316 -23.24 -11.38 8.69
N GLU A 317 -24.53 -11.70 8.84
CA GLU A 317 -25.60 -11.24 7.93
C GLU A 317 -25.85 -9.73 7.93
N THR A 318 -25.64 -9.06 9.07
CA THR A 318 -25.82 -7.60 9.18
C THR A 318 -24.83 -6.82 8.32
N ALA A 319 -23.64 -7.36 8.07
CA ALA A 319 -22.64 -6.73 7.20
C ALA A 319 -23.01 -6.83 5.71
N HIS A 320 -23.66 -7.94 5.30
CA HIS A 320 -24.12 -8.15 3.92
C HIS A 320 -25.14 -7.09 3.48
N LEU A 321 -26.09 -6.75 4.36
CA LEU A 321 -27.12 -5.73 4.07
C LEU A 321 -26.53 -4.33 3.92
N HIS A 322 -25.49 -3.99 4.69
CA HIS A 322 -24.87 -2.67 4.64
C HIS A 322 -24.08 -2.44 3.34
N LEU A 323 -23.34 -3.45 2.86
CA LEU A 323 -22.58 -3.37 1.62
C LEU A 323 -23.46 -3.44 0.37
N ALA A 324 -24.54 -4.22 0.40
CA ALA A 324 -25.54 -4.25 -0.67
C ALA A 324 -26.25 -2.88 -0.84
N MET A 325 -26.38 -2.10 0.24
CA MET A 325 -26.88 -0.73 0.19
C MET A 325 -25.80 0.28 -0.21
N ALA A 326 -24.56 0.10 0.25
CA ALA A 326 -23.43 0.98 -0.05
C ALA A 326 -22.87 0.86 -1.48
N SER A 327 -23.19 -0.21 -2.22
CA SER A 327 -22.79 -0.34 -3.64
C SER A 327 -23.50 0.66 -4.57
N THR A 328 -24.42 1.47 -4.02
CA THR A 328 -24.92 2.68 -4.69
C THR A 328 -23.96 3.85 -4.48
N ALA A 329 -22.98 3.94 -5.39
CA ALA A 329 -22.20 5.13 -5.74
C ALA A 329 -21.25 5.72 -4.69
N THR A 330 -20.01 5.23 -4.66
CA THR A 330 -18.86 6.02 -4.20
C THR A 330 -17.80 6.03 -5.30
N THR A 331 -17.41 7.21 -5.78
CA THR A 331 -16.37 7.31 -6.83
C THR A 331 -14.98 7.02 -6.23
N PRO A 332 -13.99 6.63 -7.04
CA PRO A 332 -12.66 6.32 -6.54
C PRO A 332 -11.98 7.42 -5.72
N GLU A 333 -12.24 8.68 -6.06
CA GLU A 333 -11.73 9.85 -5.37
C GLU A 333 -12.40 10.03 -4.00
N ALA A 334 -13.67 9.64 -3.87
CA ALA A 334 -14.39 9.72 -2.61
C ALA A 334 -13.87 8.67 -1.61
N SER A 335 -13.56 7.45 -2.04
CA SER A 335 -12.94 6.43 -1.18
C SER A 335 -11.53 6.84 -0.71
N LEU A 336 -10.73 7.47 -1.58
CA LEU A 336 -9.41 8.00 -1.20
C LEU A 336 -9.54 9.15 -0.18
N ARG A 337 -10.48 10.07 -0.40
CA ARG A 337 -10.74 11.18 0.53
C ARG A 337 -11.26 10.69 1.89
N GLU A 338 -12.09 9.65 1.90
CA GLU A 338 -12.58 8.99 3.13
C GLU A 338 -11.43 8.32 3.91
N ALA A 339 -10.45 7.75 3.21
CA ALA A 339 -9.20 7.24 3.80
C ALA A 339 -8.22 8.36 4.24
N GLY A 340 -8.63 9.64 4.16
CA GLY A 340 -7.79 10.80 4.50
C GLY A 340 -6.65 11.05 3.52
N ILE A 341 -6.78 10.57 2.28
CA ILE A 341 -5.80 10.72 1.21
C ILE A 341 -6.33 11.77 0.24
N ASP A 342 -5.56 12.83 0.02
CA ASP A 342 -5.88 13.83 -1.00
C ASP A 342 -5.39 13.32 -2.38
N PRO A 343 -6.29 12.92 -3.30
CA PRO A 343 -5.87 12.44 -4.62
C PRO A 343 -5.14 13.51 -5.44
N ASP A 344 -5.43 14.80 -5.21
CA ASP A 344 -4.82 15.92 -5.96
C ASP A 344 -3.35 16.16 -5.57
N ALA A 345 -2.88 15.56 -4.46
CA ALA A 345 -1.52 15.65 -3.98
C ALA A 345 -0.54 14.67 -4.69
N TYR A 346 -1.06 13.70 -5.45
CA TYR A 346 -0.25 12.61 -6.03
C TYR A 346 -0.24 12.59 -7.57
N PHE A 347 -1.12 13.34 -8.25
CA PHE A 347 -1.22 13.39 -9.72
C PHE A 347 -0.76 14.73 -10.34
N ARG A 348 0.26 15.38 -9.77
CA ARG A 348 0.94 16.52 -10.43
C ARG A 348 2.30 16.15 -10.97
#